data_AF-A0A229SPU5-F1
#
_entry.id   AF-A0A229SPU5-F1
#
_cell.length_a   1.000
_cell.length_b   1.000
_cell.length_c   1.000
_cell.angle_alpha   90.00
_cell.angle_beta   90.00
_cell.angle_gamma   90.00
#
_symmetry.space_group_name_H-M   'P 1'
#
loop_
_entity.id
_entity.type
_entity.pdbx_description
1 polymer ?
#
loop_
_entity_poly.entity_id
_entity_poly.type
_entity_poly.pdbx_seq_one_letter_code
_entity_poly.pdbx_strand_id
1 'polypeptide(L)'
;MTAGAVTALVTGVLAGTPAAAMASSAPAATGRAAASAPAHPGSDYMGSTIGAHTTATPKAAARAAAASGVTTPGMDVSHYQGTVDWGAAAAQGAKFAYMKATESTTYVDPQFTTNFAGSANAGLLRGAYHFGLPDTSSGAAQAQFFLSHGGGWVADGKTLPPVLDIEYNPYSTADWPGYCYNMTPAQVSAWISDFVTTIHDRTNRWPVIYTTNGWWSNCTANNPNFANDPLWIAGTVTMPASWTDYTFDQTASSGTFPGDQDVFNGSLADLQSLGTGTVADKITQHYTDLGGASSYLGNPSGGEYAAAGGWAQNYEQGIIGYFPATGAYAVHGSIWQHYQQLGGPGGVVGLPTTDETGTPDGVGRYNHFTGSLGASIYWTASTGAKAVYGVIRQKWAALGWETGLGYPTTDESGTPDGVGRYNHFNGAQGASIYYTAATGAQSIHGLIRQKWAALGWETGLGYPTIDEGVTPDGVGRYNHFNGAQGASIYYTVATGAQSIHGLIRQKWASLGWEGSRLRYPTSDEFAVTGGRRNNFQGGTITFVTAGSTTQVAYS
;
A
#
# COMPACT_ATOMS: atom_id res chain seq x y z
N MET A 1 1.62 77.90 20.75
CA MET A 1 2.71 77.23 21.48
C MET A 1 2.15 75.92 22.00
N THR A 2 2.39 74.82 21.31
CA THR A 2 1.72 73.53 21.59
C THR A 2 2.57 72.35 21.11
N ALA A 3 2.33 71.22 21.78
CA ALA A 3 2.85 69.85 21.63
C ALA A 3 4.13 69.55 22.43
N GLY A 4 4.21 68.55 23.32
CA GLY A 4 3.34 67.39 23.58
C GLY A 4 4.17 66.11 23.42
N ALA A 5 4.64 65.51 24.52
CA ALA A 5 5.51 64.33 24.53
C ALA A 5 4.73 63.02 24.72
N VAL A 6 5.10 61.99 23.95
CA VAL A 6 4.59 60.61 24.09
C VAL A 6 5.78 59.64 24.16
N THR A 7 5.73 58.74 25.14
CA THR A 7 6.72 57.73 25.52
C THR A 7 6.68 56.52 24.57
N ALA A 8 7.86 56.01 24.19
CA ALA A 8 8.07 54.91 23.25
C ALA A 8 7.91 53.51 23.88
N LEU A 9 7.30 52.61 23.10
CA LEU A 9 7.14 51.18 23.35
C LEU A 9 8.38 50.42 22.86
N VAL A 10 8.76 49.39 23.62
CA VAL A 10 9.84 48.43 23.33
C VAL A 10 9.30 47.29 22.45
N THR A 11 9.98 46.98 21.35
CA THR A 11 9.86 45.68 20.64
C THR A 11 11.24 45.16 20.29
N GLY A 12 11.68 44.11 20.99
CA GLY A 12 12.86 43.32 20.63
C GLY A 12 12.52 42.31 19.55
N VAL A 13 13.32 42.28 18.50
CA VAL A 13 13.25 41.31 17.41
C VAL A 13 14.16 40.13 17.77
N LEU A 14 13.59 38.96 18.02
CA LEU A 14 14.31 37.69 18.01
C LEU A 14 14.20 37.09 16.60
N ALA A 15 15.34 36.97 15.93
CA ALA A 15 15.47 36.31 14.64
C ALA A 15 15.36 34.79 14.83
N GLY A 16 14.24 34.20 14.39
CA GLY A 16 14.10 32.76 14.18
C GLY A 16 14.16 32.48 12.68
N THR A 17 15.15 31.69 12.26
CA THR A 17 15.27 31.17 10.90
C THR A 17 14.06 30.27 10.56
N PRO A 18 13.37 30.46 9.42
CA PRO A 18 12.35 29.51 9.00
C PRO A 18 13.03 28.25 8.46
N ALA A 19 12.77 27.11 9.09
CA ALA A 19 13.05 25.80 8.51
C ALA A 19 12.22 25.66 7.24
N ALA A 20 12.90 25.49 6.10
CA ALA A 20 12.27 25.19 4.83
C ALA A 20 11.61 23.81 4.93
N ALA A 21 10.29 23.79 5.04
CA ALA A 21 9.51 22.59 4.76
C ALA A 21 9.66 22.27 3.27
N MET A 22 10.45 21.25 2.95
CA MET A 22 10.43 20.65 1.61
C MET A 22 9.08 19.96 1.44
N ALA A 23 8.13 20.67 0.84
CA ALA A 23 6.92 20.09 0.32
C ALA A 23 7.31 19.17 -0.84
N SER A 24 7.33 17.86 -0.61
CA SER A 24 7.33 16.88 -1.69
C SER A 24 5.99 16.99 -2.42
N SER A 25 5.98 17.70 -3.54
CA SER A 25 4.86 17.66 -4.49
C SER A 25 4.82 16.28 -5.14
N ALA A 26 4.10 15.35 -4.51
CA ALA A 26 3.62 14.16 -5.20
C ALA A 26 2.73 14.63 -6.36
N PRO A 27 2.97 14.20 -7.61
CA PRO A 27 2.06 14.52 -8.69
C PRO A 27 0.70 13.88 -8.37
N ALA A 28 -0.37 14.68 -8.48
CA ALA A 28 -1.72 14.20 -8.35
C ALA A 28 -1.95 13.06 -9.36
N ALA A 29 -2.29 11.87 -8.85
CA ALA A 29 -2.74 10.76 -9.66
C ALA A 29 -4.03 11.19 -10.37
N THR A 30 -3.92 11.54 -11.65
CA THR A 30 -5.09 11.58 -12.52
C THR A 30 -5.62 10.16 -12.61
N GLY A 31 -6.90 9.97 -12.27
CA GLY A 31 -7.54 8.67 -12.33
C GLY A 31 -7.48 8.12 -13.74
N ARG A 32 -6.58 7.16 -13.98
CA ARG A 32 -6.61 6.32 -15.17
C ARG A 32 -7.85 5.43 -15.06
N ALA A 33 -8.65 5.40 -16.12
CA ALA A 33 -9.77 4.46 -16.27
C ALA A 33 -9.26 3.02 -16.07
N ALA A 34 -10.15 2.12 -15.62
CA ALA A 34 -9.83 0.69 -15.55
C ALA A 34 -9.25 0.23 -16.90
N ALA A 35 -8.09 -0.44 -16.86
CA ALA A 35 -7.40 -0.91 -18.05
C ALA A 35 -8.35 -1.78 -18.89
N SER A 36 -8.54 -1.42 -20.16
CA SER A 36 -9.27 -2.26 -21.10
C SER A 36 -8.43 -3.52 -21.40
N ALA A 37 -9.08 -4.68 -21.47
CA ALA A 37 -8.41 -5.91 -21.89
C ALA A 37 -7.77 -5.72 -23.28
N PRO A 38 -6.56 -6.24 -23.51
CA PRO A 38 -5.92 -6.20 -24.82
C PRO A 38 -6.81 -6.89 -25.88
N ALA A 39 -6.77 -6.43 -27.13
CA ALA A 39 -7.72 -6.88 -28.16
C ALA A 39 -7.40 -8.27 -28.74
N HIS A 40 -6.12 -8.67 -28.75
CA HIS A 40 -5.67 -9.97 -29.27
C HIS A 40 -4.45 -10.52 -28.52
N PRO A 41 -4.48 -10.61 -27.18
CA PRO A 41 -3.32 -11.01 -26.39
C PRO A 41 -2.83 -12.44 -26.68
N GLY A 42 -3.65 -13.21 -27.41
CA GLY A 42 -3.29 -14.52 -27.95
C GLY A 42 -2.30 -14.47 -29.14
N SER A 43 -2.08 -13.32 -29.75
CA SER A 43 -1.21 -13.15 -30.92
C SER A 43 0.11 -12.46 -30.61
N ASP A 44 0.24 -11.88 -29.41
CA ASP A 44 1.36 -11.02 -29.02
C ASP A 44 2.42 -11.81 -28.23
N TYR A 45 3.14 -12.70 -28.88
CA TYR A 45 4.29 -13.40 -28.28
C TYR A 45 5.59 -12.61 -28.50
N MET A 46 6.64 -12.93 -27.74
CA MET A 46 7.92 -12.25 -27.82
C MET A 46 8.49 -12.30 -29.24
N GLY A 47 8.70 -11.13 -29.85
CA GLY A 47 9.15 -11.00 -31.23
C GLY A 47 8.05 -11.00 -32.30
N SER A 48 6.77 -11.12 -31.91
CA SER A 48 5.62 -11.16 -32.84
C SER A 48 5.51 -9.92 -33.72
N THR A 49 5.99 -8.76 -33.24
CA THR A 49 5.91 -7.49 -33.98
C THR A 49 7.12 -7.22 -34.88
N ILE A 50 8.24 -7.93 -34.69
CA ILE A 50 9.52 -7.61 -35.35
C ILE A 50 9.46 -7.79 -36.86
N GLY A 51 8.81 -8.85 -37.33
CA GLY A 51 8.70 -9.17 -38.76
C GLY A 51 7.93 -8.12 -39.56
N ALA A 52 7.03 -7.38 -38.91
CA ALA A 52 6.27 -6.30 -39.52
C ALA A 52 7.04 -4.96 -39.59
N HIS A 53 8.08 -4.79 -38.75
CA HIS A 53 8.74 -3.49 -38.54
C HIS A 53 10.23 -3.47 -38.87
N THR A 54 10.81 -4.61 -39.24
CA THR A 54 12.21 -4.69 -39.67
C THR A 54 12.29 -5.18 -41.11
N THR A 55 12.99 -4.44 -41.99
CA THR A 55 13.23 -4.83 -43.39
C THR A 55 14.43 -5.77 -43.55
N ALA A 56 14.88 -6.41 -42.47
CA ALA A 56 16.09 -7.23 -42.47
C ALA A 56 15.81 -8.62 -43.06
N THR A 57 16.36 -8.89 -44.25
CA THR A 57 16.44 -10.23 -44.84
C THR A 57 17.58 -11.02 -44.16
N PRO A 58 17.52 -12.36 -44.16
CA PRO A 58 17.08 -13.21 -43.05
C PRO A 58 17.97 -13.13 -41.80
N LYS A 59 17.43 -13.57 -40.65
CA LYS A 59 18.09 -13.78 -39.34
C LYS A 59 19.31 -14.77 -39.36
N ALA A 60 20.00 -14.95 -40.49
CA ALA A 60 20.88 -16.09 -40.77
C ALA A 60 22.31 -15.76 -41.27
N ALA A 61 22.76 -14.50 -41.27
CA ALA A 61 24.11 -14.18 -41.76
C ALA A 61 24.98 -13.47 -40.72
N ALA A 62 25.81 -14.28 -40.04
CA ALA A 62 27.03 -13.92 -39.31
C ALA A 62 26.89 -13.07 -38.03
N ARG A 63 26.77 -13.74 -36.89
CA ARG A 63 27.48 -13.31 -35.67
C ARG A 63 28.72 -14.18 -35.47
N ALA A 64 29.77 -13.86 -36.23
CA ALA A 64 31.13 -14.21 -35.84
C ALA A 64 31.66 -13.10 -34.93
N ALA A 65 32.03 -13.48 -33.71
CA ALA A 65 32.83 -12.72 -32.73
C ALA A 65 32.17 -11.55 -31.97
N ALA A 66 31.45 -11.88 -30.90
CA ALA A 66 31.62 -11.29 -29.56
C ALA A 66 30.87 -12.18 -28.54
N ALA A 67 31.48 -13.31 -28.25
CA ALA A 67 31.13 -14.30 -27.24
C ALA A 67 32.41 -15.11 -27.07
N SER A 68 32.60 -15.86 -25.99
CA SER A 68 33.72 -16.81 -25.83
C SER A 68 33.79 -17.92 -26.92
N GLY A 69 32.92 -17.87 -27.94
CA GLY A 69 32.65 -18.92 -28.92
C GLY A 69 31.62 -19.95 -28.43
N VAL A 70 31.22 -19.87 -27.15
CA VAL A 70 30.28 -20.80 -26.52
C VAL A 70 28.93 -20.12 -26.33
N THR A 71 27.90 -20.69 -26.94
CA THR A 71 26.51 -20.31 -26.71
C THR A 71 25.73 -21.51 -26.20
N THR A 72 24.68 -21.23 -25.43
CA THR A 72 23.76 -22.26 -24.93
C THR A 72 22.43 -22.10 -25.65
N PRO A 73 21.93 -23.12 -26.38
CA PRO A 73 20.71 -23.00 -27.17
C PRO A 73 19.44 -23.18 -26.30
N GLY A 74 18.38 -22.47 -26.67
CA GLY A 74 17.07 -22.54 -26.04
C GLY A 74 15.98 -22.00 -26.96
N MET A 75 14.82 -21.72 -26.38
CA MET A 75 13.64 -21.24 -27.09
C MET A 75 12.75 -20.39 -26.19
N ASP A 76 11.84 -19.64 -26.79
CA ASP A 76 10.67 -19.10 -26.11
C ASP A 76 9.37 -19.56 -26.77
N VAL A 77 8.35 -19.76 -25.92
CA VAL A 77 7.03 -20.28 -26.33
C VAL A 77 5.90 -19.52 -25.63
N SER A 78 4.71 -19.60 -26.20
CA SER A 78 3.46 -19.18 -25.61
C SER A 78 2.39 -20.26 -25.86
N HIS A 79 1.12 -19.97 -25.56
CA HIS A 79 0.03 -20.84 -26.01
C HIS A 79 -0.04 -21.05 -27.53
N TYR A 80 0.60 -20.20 -28.35
CA TYR A 80 0.57 -20.30 -29.81
C TYR A 80 1.12 -21.63 -30.33
N GLN A 81 2.10 -22.22 -29.65
CA GLN A 81 2.67 -23.52 -30.02
C GLN A 81 1.76 -24.71 -29.68
N GLY A 82 0.66 -24.49 -28.96
CA GLY A 82 -0.21 -25.57 -28.49
C GLY A 82 0.52 -26.49 -27.50
N THR A 83 0.42 -27.81 -27.72
CA THR A 83 1.14 -28.80 -26.90
C THR A 83 2.59 -28.94 -27.35
N VAL A 84 3.52 -28.62 -26.45
CA VAL A 84 4.97 -28.73 -26.70
C VAL A 84 5.48 -30.10 -26.27
N ASP A 85 6.20 -30.80 -27.15
CA ASP A 85 6.97 -32.01 -26.81
C ASP A 85 8.33 -31.62 -26.22
N TRP A 86 8.35 -31.44 -24.90
CA TRP A 86 9.52 -31.03 -24.15
C TRP A 86 10.65 -32.07 -24.17
N GLY A 87 10.31 -33.36 -24.21
CA GLY A 87 11.29 -34.44 -24.28
C GLY A 87 12.04 -34.43 -25.61
N ALA A 88 11.32 -34.23 -26.72
CA ALA A 88 11.91 -34.07 -28.04
C ALA A 88 12.79 -32.82 -28.12
N ALA A 89 12.33 -31.67 -27.62
CA ALA A 89 13.11 -30.42 -27.62
C ALA A 89 14.43 -30.59 -26.83
N ALA A 90 14.39 -31.20 -25.65
CA ALA A 90 15.58 -31.49 -24.85
C ALA A 90 16.53 -32.47 -25.56
N ALA A 91 16.00 -33.53 -26.17
CA ALA A 91 16.79 -34.50 -26.94
C ALA A 91 17.46 -33.88 -28.18
N GLN A 92 16.83 -32.87 -28.77
CA GLN A 92 17.37 -32.09 -29.88
C GLN A 92 18.38 -31.00 -29.44
N GLY A 93 18.60 -30.84 -28.14
CA GLY A 93 19.70 -30.05 -27.60
C GLY A 93 19.30 -28.77 -26.88
N ALA A 94 18.00 -28.44 -26.78
CA ALA A 94 17.55 -27.30 -25.99
C ALA A 94 18.04 -27.42 -24.53
N LYS A 95 18.46 -26.29 -23.94
CA LYS A 95 18.94 -26.22 -22.55
C LYS A 95 18.11 -25.29 -21.68
N PHE A 96 17.42 -24.33 -22.29
CA PHE A 96 16.49 -23.48 -21.58
C PHE A 96 15.23 -23.20 -22.39
N ALA A 97 14.18 -22.76 -21.68
CA ALA A 97 12.97 -22.24 -22.29
C ALA A 97 12.40 -21.04 -21.52
N TYR A 98 11.85 -20.06 -22.22
CA TYR A 98 11.03 -19.00 -21.64
C TYR A 98 9.58 -19.13 -22.09
N MET A 99 8.65 -18.91 -21.16
CA MET A 99 7.21 -19.04 -21.45
C MET A 99 6.49 -17.72 -21.22
N LYS A 100 5.59 -17.32 -22.13
CA LYS A 100 4.68 -16.20 -21.86
C LYS A 100 3.88 -16.52 -20.61
N ALA A 101 3.91 -15.65 -19.60
CA ALA A 101 3.05 -15.77 -18.43
C ALA A 101 1.88 -14.81 -18.53
N THR A 102 2.15 -13.54 -18.87
CA THR A 102 1.14 -12.49 -18.81
C THR A 102 1.32 -11.43 -19.89
N GLU A 103 0.24 -10.68 -20.13
CA GLU A 103 0.23 -9.45 -20.92
C GLU A 103 -0.68 -8.43 -20.25
N SER A 104 -0.22 -7.19 -20.15
CA SER A 104 -0.90 -6.14 -19.39
C SER A 104 -1.25 -6.60 -17.96
N THR A 105 -2.40 -6.18 -17.43
CA THR A 105 -2.88 -6.54 -16.08
C THR A 105 -4.06 -7.50 -16.10
N THR A 106 -4.36 -8.12 -17.26
CA THR A 106 -5.61 -8.86 -17.46
C THR A 106 -5.45 -10.22 -18.13
N TYR A 107 -4.37 -10.45 -18.90
CA TYR A 107 -4.19 -11.70 -19.62
C TYR A 107 -3.15 -12.60 -18.95
N VAL A 108 -3.54 -13.84 -18.65
CA VAL A 108 -2.65 -14.92 -18.24
C VAL A 108 -2.63 -15.95 -19.36
N ASP A 109 -1.44 -16.35 -19.81
CA ASP A 109 -1.32 -17.32 -20.89
C ASP A 109 -1.84 -18.70 -20.43
N PRO A 110 -2.81 -19.30 -21.14
CA PRO A 110 -3.48 -20.53 -20.69
C PRO A 110 -2.57 -21.76 -20.75
N GLN A 111 -1.44 -21.71 -21.46
CA GLN A 111 -0.45 -22.79 -21.49
C GLN A 111 0.71 -22.55 -20.52
N PHE A 112 0.80 -21.39 -19.84
CA PHE A 112 1.92 -21.06 -18.97
C PHE A 112 2.24 -22.17 -17.96
N THR A 113 1.26 -22.58 -17.16
CA THR A 113 1.46 -23.60 -16.11
C THR A 113 1.93 -24.94 -16.70
N THR A 114 1.33 -25.38 -17.80
CA THR A 114 1.68 -26.64 -18.47
C THR A 114 3.09 -26.58 -19.05
N ASN A 115 3.44 -25.50 -19.74
CA ASN A 115 4.74 -25.31 -20.37
C ASN A 115 5.86 -25.12 -19.33
N PHE A 116 5.58 -24.39 -18.25
CA PHE A 116 6.53 -24.16 -17.16
C PHE A 116 6.86 -25.46 -16.40
N ALA A 117 5.85 -26.31 -16.15
CA ALA A 117 6.08 -27.63 -15.56
C ALA A 117 6.72 -28.62 -16.56
N GLY A 118 6.27 -28.62 -17.81
CA GLY A 118 6.77 -29.52 -18.85
C GLY A 118 8.25 -29.32 -19.16
N SER A 119 8.67 -28.08 -19.34
CA SER A 119 10.09 -27.72 -19.53
C SER A 119 10.96 -28.16 -18.33
N ALA A 120 10.49 -27.92 -17.10
CA ALA A 120 11.17 -28.35 -15.89
C ALA A 120 11.35 -29.87 -15.83
N ASN A 121 10.29 -30.63 -16.16
CA ASN A 121 10.30 -32.09 -16.16
C ASN A 121 11.23 -32.68 -17.22
N ALA A 122 11.45 -31.97 -18.34
CA ALA A 122 12.43 -32.34 -19.36
C ALA A 122 13.87 -31.93 -19.00
N GLY A 123 14.08 -31.32 -17.83
CA GLY A 123 15.41 -30.92 -17.33
C GLY A 123 15.93 -29.60 -17.90
N LEU A 124 15.08 -28.81 -18.54
CA LEU A 124 15.46 -27.49 -19.04
C LEU A 124 15.50 -26.47 -17.90
N LEU A 125 16.42 -25.50 -18.00
CA LEU A 125 16.30 -24.26 -17.24
C LEU A 125 15.08 -23.50 -17.78
N ARG A 126 14.30 -22.86 -16.90
CA ARG A 126 13.07 -22.20 -17.33
C ARG A 126 12.90 -20.81 -16.76
N GLY A 127 12.31 -19.91 -17.55
CA GLY A 127 11.90 -18.59 -17.11
C GLY A 127 10.52 -18.24 -17.64
N ALA A 128 10.02 -17.08 -17.24
CA ALA A 128 8.76 -16.55 -17.74
C ALA A 128 8.99 -15.16 -18.34
N TYR A 129 8.15 -14.76 -19.28
CA TYR A 129 8.15 -13.40 -19.82
C TYR A 129 6.77 -12.74 -19.73
N HIS A 130 6.80 -11.42 -19.72
CA HIS A 130 5.64 -10.54 -19.69
C HIS A 130 5.64 -9.60 -20.89
N PHE A 131 4.57 -9.63 -21.68
CA PHE A 131 4.39 -8.66 -22.77
C PHE A 131 3.86 -7.34 -22.22
N GLY A 132 4.70 -6.30 -22.27
CA GLY A 132 4.42 -5.00 -21.67
C GLY A 132 3.55 -4.10 -22.55
N LEU A 133 2.52 -3.48 -21.96
CA LEU A 133 1.67 -2.46 -22.62
C LEU A 133 1.69 -1.12 -21.86
N PRO A 134 2.69 -0.25 -22.10
CA PRO A 134 2.93 0.98 -21.32
C PRO A 134 1.78 1.99 -21.23
N ASP A 135 0.92 2.04 -22.23
CA ASP A 135 -0.22 2.94 -22.34
C ASP A 135 -1.44 2.49 -21.52
N THR A 136 -1.49 1.23 -21.07
CA THR A 136 -2.66 0.64 -20.40
C THR A 136 -2.62 0.73 -18.87
N SER A 137 -1.44 0.76 -18.25
CA SER A 137 -1.26 0.88 -16.79
C SER A 137 0.14 1.36 -16.42
N SER A 138 0.48 1.48 -15.12
CA SER A 138 1.88 1.71 -14.71
C SER A 138 2.74 0.46 -14.89
N GLY A 139 4.06 0.63 -14.87
CA GLY A 139 5.02 -0.47 -14.97
C GLY A 139 4.95 -1.35 -13.72
N ALA A 140 4.84 -0.73 -12.54
CA ALA A 140 4.63 -1.43 -11.29
C ALA A 140 3.38 -2.31 -11.31
N ALA A 141 2.25 -1.83 -11.85
CA ALA A 141 1.02 -2.62 -11.91
C ALA A 141 1.18 -3.89 -12.76
N GLN A 142 1.87 -3.79 -13.90
CA GLN A 142 2.15 -4.94 -14.76
C GLN A 142 3.21 -5.87 -14.17
N ALA A 143 4.25 -5.34 -13.53
CA ALA A 143 5.25 -6.13 -12.82
C ALA A 143 4.60 -6.94 -11.68
N GLN A 144 3.69 -6.35 -10.90
CA GLN A 144 2.92 -7.04 -9.86
C GLN A 144 2.02 -8.15 -10.43
N PHE A 145 1.34 -7.87 -11.54
CA PHE A 145 0.53 -8.86 -12.24
C PHE A 145 1.39 -10.02 -12.78
N PHE A 146 2.56 -9.72 -13.32
CA PHE A 146 3.50 -10.74 -13.79
C PHE A 146 4.07 -11.59 -12.65
N LEU A 147 4.54 -10.96 -11.58
CA LEU A 147 5.09 -11.66 -10.42
C LEU A 147 4.06 -12.56 -9.72
N SER A 148 2.77 -12.25 -9.82
CA SER A 148 1.68 -13.05 -9.23
C SER A 148 1.21 -14.23 -10.10
N HIS A 149 1.54 -14.24 -11.39
CA HIS A 149 1.07 -15.25 -12.35
C HIS A 149 2.21 -15.99 -13.07
N GLY A 150 3.47 -15.61 -12.83
CA GLY A 150 4.64 -16.16 -13.50
C GLY A 150 5.65 -16.79 -12.54
N GLY A 151 6.52 -17.61 -13.12
CA GLY A 151 7.92 -17.85 -12.76
C GLY A 151 8.33 -18.44 -11.42
N GLY A 152 7.52 -18.42 -10.35
CA GLY A 152 7.86 -18.97 -9.02
C GLY A 152 9.07 -18.33 -8.31
N TRP A 153 9.90 -17.60 -9.03
CA TRP A 153 10.96 -16.67 -8.62
C TRP A 153 11.92 -17.17 -7.54
N VAL A 154 12.28 -18.45 -7.59
CA VAL A 154 13.24 -19.06 -6.66
C VAL A 154 14.67 -19.02 -7.18
N ALA A 155 15.61 -18.90 -6.25
CA ALA A 155 17.06 -18.93 -6.48
C ALA A 155 17.62 -20.37 -6.56
N ASP A 156 17.07 -21.21 -7.44
CA ASP A 156 17.34 -22.67 -7.46
C ASP A 156 18.36 -23.13 -8.53
N GLY A 157 18.98 -22.19 -9.25
CA GLY A 157 19.89 -22.50 -10.36
C GLY A 157 19.18 -23.04 -11.62
N LYS A 158 17.84 -23.11 -11.60
CA LYS A 158 17.01 -23.64 -12.67
C LYS A 158 15.97 -22.62 -13.15
N THR A 159 15.63 -21.66 -12.31
CA THR A 159 14.60 -20.64 -12.53
C THR A 159 15.28 -19.35 -12.97
N LEU A 160 15.17 -19.05 -14.25
CA LEU A 160 15.81 -17.90 -14.87
C LEU A 160 15.11 -16.58 -14.48
N PRO A 161 15.80 -15.43 -14.61
CA PRO A 161 15.23 -14.14 -14.24
C PRO A 161 13.95 -13.83 -15.04
N PRO A 162 13.01 -13.06 -14.49
CA PRO A 162 11.84 -12.59 -15.22
C PRO A 162 12.26 -11.82 -16.48
N VAL A 163 11.49 -11.93 -17.57
CA VAL A 163 11.72 -11.13 -18.79
C VAL A 163 10.60 -10.10 -18.95
N LEU A 164 10.97 -8.84 -19.17
CA LEU A 164 10.10 -7.83 -19.77
C LEU A 164 10.26 -7.91 -21.29
N ASP A 165 9.19 -8.26 -21.98
CA ASP A 165 9.08 -8.12 -23.42
C ASP A 165 8.50 -6.74 -23.74
N ILE A 166 9.36 -5.87 -24.27
CA ILE A 166 9.01 -4.50 -24.63
C ILE A 166 9.45 -4.17 -26.07
N GLU A 167 8.47 -4.21 -26.95
CA GLU A 167 8.65 -4.04 -28.39
C GLU A 167 7.56 -3.14 -28.99
N TYR A 168 7.47 -3.14 -30.33
CA TYR A 168 6.52 -2.30 -31.07
C TYR A 168 5.10 -2.56 -30.60
N ASN A 169 4.33 -1.50 -30.37
CA ASN A 169 2.93 -1.64 -29.97
C ASN A 169 2.13 -2.44 -31.03
N PRO A 170 1.64 -3.67 -30.73
CA PRO A 170 0.91 -4.48 -31.70
C PRO A 170 -0.50 -3.93 -31.97
N TYR A 171 -0.98 -2.98 -31.16
CA TYR A 171 -2.33 -2.41 -31.24
C TYR A 171 -2.44 -1.09 -31.99
N SER A 172 -1.33 -0.57 -32.56
CA SER A 172 -1.30 0.75 -33.19
C SER A 172 -0.84 0.71 -34.64
N THR A 173 -1.23 1.74 -35.39
CA THR A 173 -0.87 1.93 -36.79
C THR A 173 0.59 2.29 -37.00
N ALA A 174 1.05 2.09 -38.24
CA ALA A 174 2.43 2.02 -38.69
C ALA A 174 3.24 3.35 -38.68
N ASP A 175 3.33 4.03 -37.55
CA ASP A 175 4.21 5.18 -37.35
C ASP A 175 4.91 5.17 -35.97
N TRP A 176 5.95 5.99 -35.81
CA TRP A 176 6.75 6.00 -34.58
C TRP A 176 5.95 6.35 -33.32
N PRO A 177 5.08 7.37 -33.31
CA PRO A 177 4.20 7.61 -32.17
C PRO A 177 3.40 6.37 -31.78
N GLY A 178 2.75 5.70 -32.74
CA GLY A 178 2.00 4.49 -32.50
C GLY A 178 2.84 3.34 -31.96
N TYR A 179 3.98 3.06 -32.60
CA TYR A 179 4.94 2.04 -32.19
C TYR A 179 5.50 2.25 -30.79
N CYS A 180 5.57 3.50 -30.34
CA CYS A 180 5.98 3.89 -29.00
C CYS A 180 4.78 4.12 -28.06
N TYR A 181 3.66 3.41 -28.27
CA TYR A 181 2.48 3.45 -27.38
C TYR A 181 1.84 4.84 -27.24
N ASN A 182 1.98 5.71 -28.24
CA ASN A 182 1.62 7.13 -28.19
C ASN A 182 2.23 7.87 -26.98
N MET A 183 3.40 7.39 -26.51
CA MET A 183 4.14 7.94 -25.40
C MET A 183 5.45 8.56 -25.87
N THR A 184 5.90 9.59 -25.17
CA THR A 184 7.23 10.18 -25.39
C THR A 184 8.32 9.23 -24.89
N PRO A 185 9.57 9.35 -25.39
CA PRO A 185 10.68 8.53 -24.92
C PRO A 185 10.93 8.58 -23.41
N ALA A 186 10.70 9.74 -22.78
CA ALA A 186 10.81 9.91 -21.34
C ALA A 186 9.71 9.14 -20.58
N GLN A 187 8.48 9.11 -21.11
CA GLN A 187 7.38 8.36 -20.50
C GLN A 187 7.58 6.85 -20.63
N VAL A 188 8.03 6.36 -21.80
CA VAL A 188 8.37 4.94 -22.00
C VAL A 188 9.51 4.53 -21.08
N SER A 189 10.60 5.33 -21.02
CA SER A 189 11.71 5.07 -20.11
C SER A 189 11.28 5.03 -18.64
N ALA A 190 10.42 5.97 -18.20
CA ALA A 190 9.91 5.98 -16.84
C ALA A 190 9.05 4.74 -16.54
N TRP A 191 8.25 4.29 -17.52
CA TRP A 191 7.45 3.08 -17.39
C TRP A 191 8.31 1.82 -17.28
N ILE A 192 9.33 1.67 -18.13
CA ILE A 192 10.26 0.54 -18.07
C ILE A 192 10.99 0.56 -16.73
N SER A 193 11.47 1.72 -16.29
CA SER A 193 12.09 1.87 -14.97
C SER A 193 11.16 1.38 -13.86
N ASP A 194 9.93 1.89 -13.80
CA ASP A 194 8.90 1.50 -12.82
C ASP A 194 8.64 -0.03 -12.80
N PHE A 195 8.62 -0.67 -13.98
CA PHE A 195 8.51 -2.13 -14.10
C PHE A 195 9.73 -2.84 -13.51
N VAL A 196 10.94 -2.50 -13.98
CA VAL A 196 12.15 -3.26 -13.62
C VAL A 196 12.55 -3.06 -12.16
N THR A 197 12.35 -1.87 -11.56
CA THR A 197 12.56 -1.71 -10.12
C THR A 197 11.56 -2.54 -9.34
N THR A 198 10.28 -2.58 -9.74
CA THR A 198 9.28 -3.37 -9.02
C THR A 198 9.64 -4.86 -8.99
N ILE A 199 10.14 -5.39 -10.11
CA ILE A 199 10.67 -6.76 -10.17
C ILE A 199 11.89 -6.92 -9.24
N HIS A 200 12.87 -6.02 -9.35
CA HIS A 200 14.11 -6.09 -8.58
C HIS A 200 13.85 -5.97 -7.07
N ASP A 201 13.00 -5.04 -6.66
CA ASP A 201 12.67 -4.77 -5.28
C ASP A 201 12.06 -6.00 -4.61
N ARG A 202 11.27 -6.80 -5.34
CA ARG A 202 10.68 -8.04 -4.83
C ARG A 202 11.66 -9.20 -4.82
N THR A 203 12.32 -9.42 -5.95
CA THR A 203 13.04 -10.67 -6.26
C THR A 203 14.55 -10.58 -5.98
N ASN A 204 15.08 -9.38 -5.74
CA ASN A 204 16.51 -9.06 -5.77
C ASN A 204 17.22 -9.46 -7.09
N ARG A 205 16.47 -9.59 -8.20
CA ARG A 205 16.98 -9.90 -9.53
C ARG A 205 16.51 -8.83 -10.51
N TRP A 206 17.44 -8.30 -11.30
CA TRP A 206 17.07 -7.45 -12.43
C TRP A 206 16.41 -8.32 -13.51
N PRO A 207 15.23 -7.93 -14.03
CA PRO A 207 14.63 -8.66 -15.13
C PRO A 207 15.47 -8.51 -16.40
N VAL A 208 15.41 -9.50 -17.27
CA VAL A 208 15.93 -9.40 -18.63
C VAL A 208 14.99 -8.49 -19.43
N ILE A 209 15.53 -7.55 -20.21
CA ILE A 209 14.75 -6.73 -21.15
C ILE A 209 14.89 -7.33 -22.55
N TYR A 210 13.78 -7.82 -23.10
CA TYR A 210 13.68 -8.16 -24.51
C TYR A 210 13.26 -6.94 -25.32
N THR A 211 14.01 -6.64 -26.38
CA THR A 211 13.69 -5.54 -27.30
C THR A 211 14.45 -5.66 -28.63
N THR A 212 14.26 -4.68 -29.51
CA THR A 212 15.07 -4.48 -30.72
C THR A 212 15.85 -3.16 -30.65
N ASN A 213 17.00 -3.09 -31.32
CA ASN A 213 17.77 -1.85 -31.39
C ASN A 213 16.97 -0.68 -31.99
N GLY A 214 16.17 -0.97 -33.02
CA GLY A 214 15.34 0.03 -33.71
C GLY A 214 14.26 0.60 -32.79
N TRP A 215 13.52 -0.25 -32.10
CA TRP A 215 12.50 0.18 -31.15
C TRP A 215 13.12 0.94 -29.99
N TRP A 216 14.14 0.39 -29.34
CA TRP A 216 14.79 1.04 -28.20
C TRP A 216 15.32 2.43 -28.54
N SER A 217 16.04 2.55 -29.66
CA SER A 217 16.62 3.84 -30.09
C SER A 217 15.57 4.93 -30.27
N ASN A 218 14.40 4.60 -30.82
CA ASN A 218 13.35 5.58 -31.10
C ASN A 218 12.42 5.80 -29.91
N CYS A 219 11.98 4.72 -29.25
CA CYS A 219 10.97 4.78 -28.21
C CYS A 219 11.53 5.04 -26.81
N THR A 220 12.84 4.93 -26.59
CA THR A 220 13.49 5.34 -25.32
C THR A 220 14.51 6.45 -25.52
N ALA A 221 14.69 6.95 -26.76
CA ALA A 221 15.77 7.85 -27.14
C ALA A 221 17.16 7.26 -26.82
N ASN A 222 17.29 5.93 -26.94
CA ASN A 222 18.49 5.17 -26.62
C ASN A 222 19.00 5.41 -25.19
N ASN A 223 18.07 5.38 -24.22
CA ASN A 223 18.37 5.66 -22.82
C ASN A 223 19.45 4.70 -22.27
N PRO A 224 20.55 5.19 -21.66
CA PRO A 224 21.65 4.36 -21.16
C PRO A 224 21.43 3.80 -19.74
N ASN A 225 20.34 4.14 -19.05
CA ASN A 225 20.17 3.87 -17.62
C ASN A 225 19.72 2.45 -17.22
N PHE A 226 19.74 1.47 -18.14
CA PHE A 226 19.29 0.09 -17.91
C PHE A 226 20.43 -0.94 -17.92
N ALA A 227 21.66 -0.52 -17.62
CA ALA A 227 22.85 -1.38 -17.67
C ALA A 227 22.85 -2.54 -16.64
N ASN A 228 21.97 -2.49 -15.63
CA ASN A 228 21.80 -3.58 -14.66
C ASN A 228 20.92 -4.72 -15.20
N ASP A 229 20.00 -4.41 -16.11
CA ASP A 229 19.05 -5.34 -16.69
C ASP A 229 19.73 -6.12 -17.82
N PRO A 230 19.74 -7.46 -17.83
CA PRO A 230 20.30 -8.23 -18.94
C PRO A 230 19.54 -7.96 -20.25
N LEU A 231 20.24 -7.91 -21.39
CA LEU A 231 19.62 -7.68 -22.69
C LEU A 231 19.28 -8.99 -23.40
N TRP A 232 18.05 -9.12 -23.88
CA TRP A 232 17.67 -10.06 -24.93
C TRP A 232 17.36 -9.28 -26.20
N ILE A 233 18.22 -9.42 -27.21
CA ILE A 233 18.11 -8.65 -28.45
C ILE A 233 17.50 -9.51 -29.55
N ALA A 234 16.67 -8.88 -30.39
CA ALA A 234 16.19 -9.48 -31.62
C ALA A 234 16.48 -8.57 -32.83
N GLY A 235 16.76 -9.19 -33.98
CA GLY A 235 17.06 -8.48 -35.23
C GLY A 235 18.53 -8.03 -35.35
N THR A 236 18.78 -6.77 -35.71
CA THR A 236 20.14 -6.26 -35.91
C THR A 236 20.91 -6.10 -34.61
N VAL A 237 22.20 -6.38 -34.68
CA VAL A 237 23.09 -6.60 -33.53
C VAL A 237 23.78 -5.33 -33.00
N THR A 238 23.43 -4.16 -33.54
CA THR A 238 23.90 -2.88 -32.98
C THR A 238 23.38 -2.75 -31.56
N MET A 239 24.30 -2.65 -30.58
CA MET A 239 23.93 -2.59 -29.18
C MET A 239 23.32 -1.23 -28.81
N PRO A 240 22.17 -1.20 -28.13
CA PRO A 240 21.67 0.02 -27.52
C PRO A 240 22.62 0.52 -26.41
N ALA A 241 22.56 1.81 -26.09
CA ALA A 241 23.55 2.48 -25.24
C ALA A 241 23.66 1.95 -23.80
N SER A 242 22.66 1.22 -23.30
CA SER A 242 22.70 0.58 -21.98
C SER A 242 23.62 -0.63 -21.93
N TRP A 243 23.94 -1.26 -23.06
CA TRP A 243 24.60 -2.56 -23.09
C TRP A 243 25.86 -2.55 -23.95
N THR A 244 26.87 -3.26 -23.47
CA THR A 244 28.10 -3.50 -24.23
C THR A 244 28.03 -4.81 -25.03
N ASP A 245 27.18 -5.74 -24.61
CA ASP A 245 26.90 -7.00 -25.27
C ASP A 245 25.51 -7.54 -24.89
N TYR A 246 24.99 -8.50 -25.65
CA TYR A 246 23.72 -9.17 -25.35
C TYR A 246 23.91 -10.33 -24.37
N THR A 247 22.90 -10.58 -23.54
CA THR A 247 22.81 -11.78 -22.69
C THR A 247 22.11 -12.91 -23.43
N PHE A 248 21.04 -12.58 -24.15
CA PHE A 248 20.29 -13.50 -25.01
C PHE A 248 20.12 -12.89 -26.41
N ASP A 249 20.06 -13.75 -27.43
CA ASP A 249 19.82 -13.37 -28.81
C ASP A 249 18.73 -14.25 -29.42
N GLN A 250 17.71 -13.62 -29.99
CA GLN A 250 16.68 -14.32 -30.74
C GLN A 250 17.15 -14.50 -32.19
N THR A 251 17.59 -15.73 -32.48
CA THR A 251 18.25 -16.09 -33.74
C THR A 251 17.29 -16.47 -34.85
N ALA A 252 16.08 -16.95 -34.54
CA ALA A 252 15.06 -17.26 -35.54
C ALA A 252 13.65 -17.22 -34.93
N SER A 253 12.61 -17.06 -35.76
CA SER A 253 11.20 -17.16 -35.33
C SER A 253 10.61 -18.57 -35.47
N SER A 254 11.45 -19.54 -35.84
CA SER A 254 11.15 -20.97 -35.93
C SER A 254 12.43 -21.73 -36.25
N GLY A 255 12.47 -23.03 -35.96
CA GLY A 255 13.62 -23.84 -36.29
C GLY A 255 13.54 -25.24 -35.70
N THR A 256 14.65 -25.67 -35.11
CA THR A 256 14.79 -27.00 -34.49
C THR A 256 13.80 -27.18 -33.35
N PHE A 257 13.65 -26.18 -32.49
CA PHE A 257 12.76 -26.26 -31.33
C PHE A 257 11.39 -25.61 -31.61
N PRO A 258 10.34 -25.94 -30.84
CA PRO A 258 9.07 -25.21 -30.89
C PRO A 258 9.23 -23.73 -30.54
N GLY A 259 8.52 -22.86 -31.26
CA GLY A 259 8.59 -21.41 -31.04
C GLY A 259 9.86 -20.77 -31.59
N ASP A 260 10.23 -19.65 -31.00
CA ASP A 260 11.37 -18.85 -31.43
C ASP A 260 12.67 -19.53 -30.97
N GLN A 261 13.74 -19.33 -31.74
CA GLN A 261 15.04 -19.97 -31.49
C GLN A 261 15.99 -18.98 -30.85
N ASP A 262 16.50 -19.33 -29.68
CA ASP A 262 17.28 -18.43 -28.86
C ASP A 262 18.62 -19.01 -28.47
N VAL A 263 19.56 -18.11 -28.20
CA VAL A 263 20.84 -18.47 -27.61
C VAL A 263 21.14 -17.56 -26.42
N PHE A 264 21.63 -18.17 -25.35
CA PHE A 264 22.29 -17.47 -24.26
C PHE A 264 23.78 -17.31 -24.60
N ASN A 265 24.31 -16.11 -24.38
CA ASN A 265 25.71 -15.76 -24.58
C ASN A 265 26.58 -16.30 -23.42
N GLY A 266 26.88 -17.59 -23.46
CA GLY A 266 27.72 -18.26 -22.47
C GLY A 266 27.46 -19.77 -22.38
N SER A 267 28.15 -20.43 -21.44
CA SER A 267 27.99 -21.85 -21.19
C SER A 267 26.73 -22.16 -20.36
N LEU A 268 26.36 -23.44 -20.29
CA LEU A 268 25.26 -23.88 -19.44
C LEU A 268 25.50 -23.56 -17.95
N ALA A 269 26.76 -23.61 -17.50
CA ALA A 269 27.11 -23.27 -16.12
C ALA A 269 26.92 -21.76 -15.82
N ASP A 270 27.21 -20.91 -16.80
CA ASP A 270 26.95 -19.47 -16.71
C ASP A 270 25.44 -19.19 -16.66
N LEU A 271 24.65 -19.91 -17.47
CA LEU A 271 23.19 -19.80 -17.45
C LEU A 271 22.58 -20.32 -16.13
N GLN A 272 23.11 -21.40 -15.57
CA GLN A 272 22.73 -21.88 -14.23
C GLN A 272 23.05 -20.83 -13.17
N SER A 273 24.20 -20.15 -13.28
CA SER A 273 24.59 -19.07 -12.36
C SER A 273 23.63 -17.89 -12.45
N LEU A 274 23.17 -17.53 -13.67
CA LEU A 274 22.11 -16.55 -13.87
C LEU A 274 20.79 -16.98 -13.21
N GLY A 275 20.48 -18.29 -13.25
CA GLY A 275 19.33 -18.91 -12.60
C GLY A 275 19.40 -18.95 -11.07
N THR A 276 20.59 -19.06 -10.49
CA THR A 276 20.75 -19.06 -9.03
C THR A 276 20.40 -17.70 -8.47
N GLY A 277 20.91 -16.61 -9.06
CA GLY A 277 20.85 -15.32 -8.38
C GLY A 277 21.67 -15.34 -7.09
N THR A 278 22.34 -14.25 -6.74
CA THR A 278 23.25 -14.24 -5.59
C THR A 278 22.59 -13.74 -4.30
N VAL A 279 21.33 -13.31 -4.38
CA VAL A 279 20.58 -12.69 -3.29
C VAL A 279 19.18 -13.31 -3.24
N ALA A 280 18.79 -13.81 -2.07
CA ALA A 280 17.45 -14.33 -1.83
C ALA A 280 16.40 -13.24 -2.03
N ASP A 281 15.17 -13.57 -2.41
CA ASP A 281 14.09 -12.58 -2.49
C ASP A 281 13.81 -11.94 -1.11
N LYS A 282 13.06 -10.83 -1.04
CA LYS A 282 12.89 -10.09 0.22
C LYS A 282 12.21 -10.88 1.35
N ILE A 283 11.30 -11.80 1.06
CA ILE A 283 10.66 -12.65 2.08
C ILE A 283 11.67 -13.68 2.58
N THR A 284 12.34 -14.39 1.67
CA THR A 284 13.36 -15.38 2.03
C THR A 284 14.54 -14.77 2.76
N GLN A 285 14.97 -13.56 2.35
CA GLN A 285 16.01 -12.79 3.02
C GLN A 285 15.58 -12.45 4.46
N HIS A 286 14.39 -11.87 4.65
CA HIS A 286 13.88 -11.54 5.98
C HIS A 286 13.74 -12.77 6.87
N TYR A 287 13.24 -13.88 6.33
CA TYR A 287 13.16 -15.15 7.06
C TYR A 287 14.54 -15.65 7.51
N THR A 288 15.54 -15.54 6.63
CA THR A 288 16.93 -15.92 6.95
C THR A 288 17.51 -15.02 8.04
N ASP A 289 17.27 -13.70 7.95
CA ASP A 289 17.73 -12.72 8.93
C ASP A 289 17.10 -12.95 10.31
N LEU A 290 15.88 -13.48 10.36
CA LEU A 290 15.22 -13.91 11.61
C LEU A 290 15.74 -15.24 12.18
N GLY A 291 16.61 -15.96 11.45
CA GLY A 291 17.17 -17.26 11.86
C GLY A 291 16.49 -18.48 11.23
N GLY A 292 15.70 -18.29 10.17
CA GLY A 292 15.07 -19.37 9.40
C GLY A 292 14.18 -20.26 10.25
N ALA A 293 14.29 -21.59 10.09
CA ALA A 293 13.47 -22.56 10.81
C ALA A 293 13.67 -22.55 12.35
N SER A 294 14.78 -21.99 12.82
CA SER A 294 15.06 -21.82 14.25
C SER A 294 14.45 -20.52 14.83
N SER A 295 13.86 -19.67 13.97
CA SER A 295 13.17 -18.45 14.39
C SER A 295 11.83 -18.77 15.07
N TYR A 296 11.20 -17.74 15.63
CA TYR A 296 9.85 -17.83 16.20
C TYR A 296 8.76 -18.15 15.16
N LEU A 297 9.06 -18.11 13.86
CA LEU A 297 8.10 -18.44 12.80
C LEU A 297 7.98 -19.93 12.53
N GLY A 298 9.03 -20.72 12.81
CA GLY A 298 9.11 -22.14 12.44
C GLY A 298 9.30 -22.36 10.94
N ASN A 299 8.90 -23.53 10.43
CA ASN A 299 9.03 -23.85 9.01
C ASN A 299 8.00 -23.10 8.14
N PRO A 300 8.28 -22.89 6.84
CA PRO A 300 7.28 -22.39 5.90
C PRO A 300 6.07 -23.31 5.81
N SER A 301 4.87 -22.72 5.79
CA SER A 301 3.58 -23.39 5.62
C SER A 301 3.00 -23.03 4.25
N GLY A 302 3.54 -23.68 3.21
CA GLY A 302 3.22 -23.41 1.80
C GLY A 302 4.21 -22.47 1.11
N GLY A 303 3.97 -22.27 -0.19
CA GLY A 303 4.73 -21.33 -1.01
C GLY A 303 4.30 -19.89 -0.80
N GLU A 304 5.09 -18.97 -1.35
CA GLU A 304 4.71 -17.57 -1.43
C GLU A 304 3.46 -17.37 -2.29
N TYR A 305 2.66 -16.37 -1.96
CA TYR A 305 1.44 -16.03 -2.68
C TYR A 305 1.28 -14.52 -2.81
N ALA A 306 0.59 -14.10 -3.87
CA ALA A 306 0.28 -12.70 -4.09
C ALA A 306 -0.78 -12.20 -3.10
N ALA A 307 -0.58 -10.97 -2.62
CA ALA A 307 -1.50 -10.23 -1.78
C ALA A 307 -1.74 -8.83 -2.39
N ALA A 308 -2.74 -8.10 -1.90
CA ALA A 308 -3.03 -6.77 -2.42
C ALA A 308 -1.80 -5.84 -2.29
N GLY A 309 -1.21 -5.48 -3.43
CA GLY A 309 -0.02 -4.62 -3.50
C GLY A 309 1.31 -5.27 -3.13
N GLY A 310 1.37 -6.60 -2.92
CA GLY A 310 2.61 -7.27 -2.53
C GLY A 310 2.51 -8.79 -2.45
N TRP A 311 3.31 -9.41 -1.60
CA TRP A 311 3.38 -10.87 -1.44
C TRP A 311 3.40 -11.25 0.02
N ALA A 312 3.01 -12.49 0.31
CA ALA A 312 3.15 -13.05 1.63
C ALA A 312 3.51 -14.53 1.57
N GLN A 313 4.08 -15.03 2.67
CA GLN A 313 4.29 -16.44 2.91
C GLN A 313 3.92 -16.76 4.35
N ASN A 314 3.13 -17.82 4.52
CA ASN A 314 2.75 -18.30 5.84
C ASN A 314 3.84 -19.23 6.38
N TYR A 315 3.98 -19.24 7.69
CA TYR A 315 4.86 -20.11 8.46
C TYR A 315 4.04 -20.80 9.56
N GLU A 316 4.60 -21.82 10.22
CA GLU A 316 3.92 -22.56 11.28
C GLU A 316 3.33 -21.65 12.37
N GLN A 317 4.04 -20.57 12.73
CA GLN A 317 3.70 -19.68 13.86
C GLN A 317 3.56 -18.20 13.47
N GLY A 318 3.48 -17.90 12.17
CA GLY A 318 3.36 -16.53 11.71
C GLY A 318 3.28 -16.39 10.20
N ILE A 319 3.57 -15.18 9.74
CA ILE A 319 3.56 -14.80 8.33
C ILE A 319 4.67 -13.77 8.10
N ILE A 320 5.29 -13.80 6.93
CA ILE A 320 6.06 -12.67 6.42
C ILE A 320 5.31 -12.09 5.23
N GLY A 321 5.06 -10.78 5.26
CA GLY A 321 4.49 -10.04 4.14
C GLY A 321 5.50 -9.04 3.59
N TYR A 322 5.59 -8.92 2.28
CA TYR A 322 6.40 -7.93 1.58
C TYR A 322 5.50 -6.96 0.80
N PHE A 323 5.71 -5.67 1.02
CA PHE A 323 5.09 -4.59 0.28
C PHE A 323 6.18 -3.68 -0.30
N PRO A 324 6.20 -3.38 -1.62
CA PRO A 324 7.33 -2.70 -2.25
C PRO A 324 7.78 -1.40 -1.58
N ALA A 325 6.83 -0.58 -1.14
CA ALA A 325 7.14 0.69 -0.51
C ALA A 325 7.71 0.57 0.93
N THR A 326 7.57 -0.57 1.59
CA THR A 326 8.02 -0.73 2.99
C THR A 326 9.03 -1.86 3.18
N GLY A 327 9.01 -2.91 2.37
CA GLY A 327 9.84 -4.10 2.54
C GLY A 327 9.09 -5.29 3.13
N ALA A 328 9.83 -6.28 3.63
CA ALA A 328 9.33 -7.52 4.20
C ALA A 328 9.29 -7.47 5.72
N TYR A 329 8.18 -7.92 6.32
CA TYR A 329 7.97 -7.86 7.77
C TYR A 329 7.17 -9.06 8.28
N ALA A 330 7.50 -9.49 9.49
CA ALA A 330 6.91 -10.64 10.16
C ALA A 330 5.80 -10.25 11.13
N VAL A 331 4.76 -11.08 11.18
CA VAL A 331 3.72 -11.04 12.21
C VAL A 331 3.61 -12.42 12.83
N HIS A 332 3.63 -12.50 14.17
CA HIS A 332 3.59 -13.76 14.91
C HIS A 332 2.73 -13.63 16.19
N GLY A 333 2.67 -14.72 16.97
CA GLY A 333 2.05 -14.72 18.29
C GLY A 333 0.57 -14.30 18.31
N SER A 334 0.18 -13.53 19.33
CA SER A 334 -1.23 -13.11 19.51
C SER A 334 -1.67 -12.09 18.45
N ILE A 335 -0.75 -11.28 17.92
CA ILE A 335 -1.07 -10.34 16.84
C ILE A 335 -1.36 -11.12 15.57
N TRP A 336 -0.57 -12.15 15.25
CA TRP A 336 -0.83 -13.03 14.11
C TRP A 336 -2.19 -13.72 14.21
N GLN A 337 -2.51 -14.32 15.36
CA GLN A 337 -3.80 -14.99 15.57
C GLN A 337 -4.99 -14.06 15.31
N HIS A 338 -4.89 -12.80 15.73
CA HIS A 338 -5.93 -11.81 15.47
C HIS A 338 -5.91 -11.29 14.02
N TYR A 339 -4.72 -11.08 13.45
CA TYR A 339 -4.57 -10.71 12.04
C TYR A 339 -5.22 -11.74 11.10
N GLN A 340 -5.12 -13.04 11.42
CA GLN A 340 -5.83 -14.10 10.70
C GLN A 340 -7.36 -13.95 10.78
N GLN A 341 -7.90 -13.58 11.95
CA GLN A 341 -9.34 -13.36 12.14
C GLN A 341 -9.87 -12.18 11.32
N LEU A 342 -9.00 -11.21 11.03
CA LEU A 342 -9.31 -10.04 10.20
C LEU A 342 -9.14 -10.30 8.69
N GLY A 343 -8.82 -11.53 8.29
CA GLY A 343 -8.64 -11.93 6.89
C GLY A 343 -7.19 -11.89 6.39
N GLY A 344 -6.21 -11.66 7.27
CA GLY A 344 -4.79 -11.65 6.89
C GLY A 344 -4.48 -10.61 5.80
N PRO A 345 -3.56 -10.92 4.86
CA PRO A 345 -3.19 -9.99 3.78
C PRO A 345 -4.33 -9.59 2.84
N GLY A 346 -5.38 -10.40 2.73
CA GLY A 346 -6.59 -10.08 1.97
C GLY A 346 -7.65 -9.31 2.76
N GLY A 347 -7.40 -9.08 4.05
CA GLY A 347 -8.30 -8.41 4.99
C GLY A 347 -8.18 -6.88 5.00
N VAL A 348 -8.98 -6.24 5.86
CA VAL A 348 -9.06 -4.77 5.96
C VAL A 348 -7.74 -4.11 6.38
N VAL A 349 -6.89 -4.83 7.12
CA VAL A 349 -5.62 -4.29 7.61
C VAL A 349 -4.48 -4.42 6.60
N GLY A 350 -4.57 -5.32 5.61
CA GLY A 350 -3.55 -5.51 4.57
C GLY A 350 -2.22 -6.07 5.08
N LEU A 351 -1.18 -6.01 4.24
CA LEU A 351 0.19 -6.49 4.54
C LEU A 351 0.87 -5.71 5.69
N PRO A 352 1.75 -6.36 6.48
CA PRO A 352 2.52 -5.70 7.53
C PRO A 352 3.56 -4.73 6.96
N THR A 353 3.84 -3.66 7.71
CA THR A 353 4.85 -2.62 7.40
C THR A 353 5.89 -2.47 8.51
N THR A 354 5.81 -3.28 9.56
CA THR A 354 6.81 -3.39 10.64
C THR A 354 6.82 -4.82 11.14
N ASP A 355 7.95 -5.28 11.69
CA ASP A 355 7.98 -6.45 12.56
C ASP A 355 7.24 -6.16 13.87
N GLU A 356 6.94 -7.22 14.64
CA GLU A 356 6.36 -7.07 15.98
C GLU A 356 7.36 -6.31 16.87
N THR A 357 6.97 -5.09 17.25
CA THR A 357 7.85 -4.16 17.97
C THR A 357 7.27 -3.85 19.35
N GLY A 358 8.14 -3.67 20.34
CA GLY A 358 7.74 -3.18 21.67
C GLY A 358 7.23 -1.75 21.60
N THR A 359 6.16 -1.44 22.32
CA THR A 359 5.69 -0.06 22.46
C THR A 359 6.68 0.78 23.28
N PRO A 360 6.83 2.09 22.99
CA PRO A 360 7.68 3.01 23.75
C PRO A 360 7.51 3.02 25.27
N ASP A 361 6.31 2.75 25.78
CA ASP A 361 6.03 2.65 27.23
C ASP A 361 6.51 1.33 27.87
N GLY A 362 6.98 0.37 27.07
CA GLY A 362 7.46 -0.94 27.50
C GLY A 362 6.39 -1.96 27.88
N VAL A 363 5.10 -1.66 27.66
CA VAL A 363 3.97 -2.50 28.13
C VAL A 363 3.47 -3.45 27.04
N GLY A 364 3.36 -2.98 25.81
CA GLY A 364 2.71 -3.68 24.72
C GLY A 364 3.64 -4.12 23.59
N ARG A 365 3.01 -4.69 22.58
CA ARG A 365 3.60 -5.08 21.29
C ARG A 365 2.67 -4.61 20.18
N TYR A 366 3.22 -4.29 19.01
CA TYR A 366 2.40 -3.90 17.87
C TYR A 366 3.04 -4.25 16.53
N ASN A 367 2.19 -4.33 15.51
CA ASN A 367 2.57 -4.24 14.10
C ASN A 367 1.77 -3.11 13.44
N HIS A 368 2.37 -2.42 12.47
CA HIS A 368 1.66 -1.57 11.52
C HIS A 368 1.42 -2.31 10.21
N PHE A 369 0.40 -1.88 9.47
CA PHE A 369 -0.06 -2.52 8.24
C PHE A 369 -0.52 -1.50 7.19
N THR A 370 -0.57 -1.94 5.95
CA THR A 370 -0.84 -1.17 4.72
C THR A 370 -2.30 -0.76 4.50
N GLY A 371 -3.25 -1.27 5.31
CA GLY A 371 -4.68 -1.07 5.14
C GLY A 371 -5.09 0.38 4.86
N SER A 372 -6.27 0.60 4.27
CA SER A 372 -6.67 1.93 3.78
C SER A 372 -6.56 3.02 4.87
N LEU A 373 -5.74 4.05 4.63
CA LEU A 373 -5.34 5.11 5.57
C LEU A 373 -4.52 4.65 6.79
N GLY A 374 -3.91 3.47 6.69
CA GLY A 374 -3.09 2.80 7.68
C GLY A 374 -3.89 1.89 8.62
N ALA A 375 -3.26 0.81 9.06
CA ALA A 375 -3.79 -0.07 10.10
C ALA A 375 -2.72 -0.40 11.15
N SER A 376 -3.16 -0.71 12.37
CA SER A 376 -2.32 -1.17 13.47
C SER A 376 -3.03 -2.26 14.24
N ILE A 377 -2.29 -3.26 14.68
CA ILE A 377 -2.76 -4.21 15.69
C ILE A 377 -1.83 -4.08 16.89
N TYR A 378 -2.40 -3.76 18.05
CA TYR A 378 -1.68 -3.63 19.32
C TYR A 378 -2.12 -4.74 20.25
N TRP A 379 -1.17 -5.26 21.03
CA TRP A 379 -1.40 -6.29 22.03
C TRP A 379 -0.82 -5.87 23.38
N THR A 380 -1.57 -6.17 24.44
CA THR A 380 -1.07 -6.24 25.82
C THR A 380 -1.67 -7.46 26.51
N ALA A 381 -1.08 -7.87 27.63
CA ALA A 381 -1.65 -8.95 28.45
C ALA A 381 -3.07 -8.65 28.97
N SER A 382 -3.44 -7.37 29.15
CA SER A 382 -4.74 -6.98 29.70
C SER A 382 -5.82 -6.76 28.64
N THR A 383 -5.46 -6.36 27.42
CA THR A 383 -6.40 -6.06 26.34
C THR A 383 -6.50 -7.15 25.27
N GLY A 384 -5.50 -8.04 25.21
CA GLY A 384 -5.28 -8.89 24.05
C GLY A 384 -4.95 -8.06 22.80
N ALA A 385 -4.89 -8.73 21.65
CA ALA A 385 -4.69 -8.08 20.36
C ALA A 385 -5.97 -7.37 19.94
N LYS A 386 -5.85 -6.12 19.48
CA LYS A 386 -6.95 -5.30 18.95
C LYS A 386 -6.50 -4.45 17.77
N ALA A 387 -7.36 -4.34 16.77
CA ALA A 387 -7.09 -3.57 15.56
C ALA A 387 -7.69 -2.15 15.61
N VAL A 388 -6.89 -1.19 15.17
CA VAL A 388 -7.28 0.20 14.95
C VAL A 388 -6.80 0.60 13.56
N TYR A 389 -7.69 1.12 12.72
CA TYR A 389 -7.34 1.44 11.34
C TYR A 389 -7.99 2.74 10.87
N GLY A 390 -7.71 3.12 9.63
CA GLY A 390 -8.33 4.26 9.00
C GLY A 390 -8.13 5.59 9.74
N VAL A 391 -9.18 6.41 9.70
CA VAL A 391 -9.23 7.74 10.32
C VAL A 391 -9.16 7.71 11.85
N ILE A 392 -9.63 6.62 12.49
CA ILE A 392 -9.53 6.46 13.94
C ILE A 392 -8.09 6.22 14.34
N ARG A 393 -7.36 5.38 13.61
CA ARG A 393 -5.91 5.19 13.80
C ARG A 393 -5.14 6.50 13.62
N GLN A 394 -5.42 7.26 12.56
CA GLN A 394 -4.77 8.55 12.34
C GLN A 394 -5.00 9.52 13.51
N LYS A 395 -6.22 9.54 14.05
CA LYS A 395 -6.54 10.35 15.23
C LYS A 395 -5.79 9.88 16.47
N TRP A 396 -5.79 8.57 16.74
CA TRP A 396 -5.08 7.99 17.87
C TRP A 396 -3.57 8.26 17.79
N ALA A 397 -2.98 8.16 16.59
CA ALA A 397 -1.60 8.52 16.32
C ALA A 397 -1.29 9.98 16.65
N ALA A 398 -2.14 10.90 16.19
CA ALA A 398 -2.00 12.34 16.45
C ALA A 398 -2.13 12.69 17.95
N LEU A 399 -2.81 11.84 18.73
CA LEU A 399 -2.95 11.98 20.18
C LEU A 399 -1.84 11.29 20.97
N GLY A 400 -0.81 10.73 20.31
CA GLY A 400 0.34 10.11 20.99
C GLY A 400 0.18 8.61 21.25
N TRP A 401 -0.65 7.91 20.47
CA TRP A 401 -0.82 6.45 20.53
C TRP A 401 -1.17 5.96 21.94
N GLU A 402 -0.52 4.89 22.40
CA GLU A 402 -0.74 4.29 23.72
C GLU A 402 -0.38 5.22 24.87
N THR A 403 0.53 6.18 24.66
CA THR A 403 0.88 7.17 25.69
C THR A 403 -0.18 8.26 25.86
N GLY A 404 -1.02 8.47 24.83
CA GLY A 404 -2.11 9.44 24.85
C GLY A 404 -3.40 8.87 25.45
N LEU A 405 -4.00 7.89 24.76
CA LEU A 405 -5.31 7.34 25.13
C LEU A 405 -5.24 5.92 25.71
N GLY A 406 -4.04 5.35 25.90
CA GLY A 406 -3.87 3.95 26.27
C GLY A 406 -4.05 3.01 25.07
N TYR A 407 -4.15 1.72 25.38
CA TYR A 407 -4.28 0.64 24.41
C TYR A 407 -5.73 0.41 24.01
N PRO A 408 -5.98 0.01 22.75
CA PRO A 408 -7.31 -0.37 22.29
C PRO A 408 -7.84 -1.57 23.10
N THR A 409 -9.09 -1.47 23.52
CA THR A 409 -9.85 -2.53 24.22
C THR A 409 -10.89 -3.19 23.34
N THR A 410 -11.19 -2.59 22.19
CA THR A 410 -12.06 -3.13 21.14
C THR A 410 -11.38 -3.03 19.79
N ASP A 411 -11.79 -3.91 18.88
CA ASP A 411 -11.53 -3.70 17.46
C ASP A 411 -12.37 -2.54 16.96
N GLU A 412 -11.93 -1.94 15.85
CA GLU A 412 -12.73 -0.91 15.22
C GLU A 412 -14.03 -1.51 14.68
N SER A 413 -15.14 -1.05 15.24
CA SER A 413 -16.47 -1.60 14.97
C SER A 413 -17.42 -0.49 14.51
N GLY A 414 -18.46 -0.86 13.75
CA GLY A 414 -19.58 0.03 13.49
C GLY A 414 -20.31 0.36 14.78
N THR A 415 -20.80 1.58 14.91
CA THR A 415 -21.66 1.96 16.04
C THR A 415 -23.01 1.25 15.95
N PRO A 416 -23.68 0.98 17.09
CA PRO A 416 -24.99 0.34 17.13
C PRO A 416 -26.08 0.97 16.27
N ASP A 417 -26.04 2.28 16.05
CA ASP A 417 -26.97 3.01 15.17
C ASP A 417 -26.70 2.84 13.67
N GLY A 418 -25.59 2.18 13.29
CA GLY A 418 -25.17 1.94 11.92
C GLY A 418 -24.58 3.16 11.18
N VAL A 419 -24.31 4.28 11.88
CA VAL A 419 -23.87 5.53 11.25
C VAL A 419 -22.37 5.73 11.30
N GLY A 420 -21.74 5.40 12.43
CA GLY A 420 -20.35 5.70 12.72
C GLY A 420 -19.49 4.46 12.93
N ARG A 421 -18.25 4.72 13.32
CA ARG A 421 -17.25 3.71 13.71
C ARG A 421 -16.58 4.15 15.00
N TYR A 422 -16.09 3.22 15.80
CA TYR A 422 -15.41 3.54 17.05
C TYR A 422 -14.36 2.53 17.48
N ASN A 423 -13.42 3.00 18.30
CA ASN A 423 -12.60 2.17 19.19
C ASN A 423 -12.70 2.69 20.62
N HIS A 424 -12.65 1.77 21.58
CA HIS A 424 -12.42 2.09 22.99
C HIS A 424 -10.97 1.84 23.37
N PHE A 425 -10.49 2.58 24.37
CA PHE A 425 -9.13 2.52 24.87
C PHE A 425 -9.10 2.54 26.40
N ASN A 426 -8.04 1.98 27.00
CA ASN A 426 -7.87 1.84 28.45
C ASN A 426 -7.10 2.98 29.14
N GLY A 427 -6.90 4.12 28.48
CA GLY A 427 -6.29 5.31 29.08
C GLY A 427 -7.04 5.78 30.33
N ALA A 428 -6.49 6.77 31.05
CA ALA A 428 -6.98 7.18 32.36
C ALA A 428 -8.51 7.36 32.41
N GLN A 429 -9.19 6.53 33.21
CA GLN A 429 -10.66 6.48 33.38
C GLN A 429 -11.48 6.09 32.13
N GLY A 430 -10.82 5.54 31.10
CA GLY A 430 -11.39 5.09 29.83
C GLY A 430 -11.39 6.19 28.77
N ALA A 431 -11.10 5.81 27.53
CA ALA A 431 -11.15 6.71 26.37
C ALA A 431 -11.87 6.05 25.19
N SER A 432 -12.36 6.86 24.27
CA SER A 432 -12.92 6.42 22.99
C SER A 432 -12.54 7.40 21.89
N ILE A 433 -12.47 6.89 20.67
CA ILE A 433 -12.53 7.71 19.46
C ILE A 433 -13.73 7.24 18.65
N TYR A 434 -14.59 8.19 18.27
CA TYR A 434 -15.73 7.96 17.39
C TYR A 434 -15.57 8.74 16.09
N TYR A 435 -15.98 8.14 14.99
CA TYR A 435 -15.94 8.73 13.66
C TYR A 435 -17.31 8.65 12.98
N THR A 436 -17.72 9.75 12.36
CA THR A 436 -18.71 9.79 11.28
C THR A 436 -18.19 10.68 10.16
N ALA A 437 -18.75 10.55 8.96
CA ALA A 437 -18.43 11.46 7.86
C ALA A 437 -18.75 12.93 8.18
N ALA A 438 -19.75 13.19 9.03
CA ALA A 438 -20.18 14.53 9.41
C ALA A 438 -19.28 15.19 10.47
N THR A 439 -18.78 14.42 11.43
CA THR A 439 -18.04 14.94 12.59
C THR A 439 -16.52 14.77 12.48
N GLY A 440 -16.04 13.90 11.58
CA GLY A 440 -14.67 13.41 11.64
C GLY A 440 -14.42 12.57 12.89
N ALA A 441 -13.16 12.20 13.11
CA ALA A 441 -12.73 11.40 14.25
C ALA A 441 -12.47 12.29 15.47
N GLN A 442 -13.22 12.06 16.55
CA GLN A 442 -13.19 12.87 17.77
C GLN A 442 -12.93 12.00 19.00
N SER A 443 -12.09 12.50 19.91
CA SER A 443 -11.77 11.82 21.17
C SER A 443 -12.67 12.26 22.32
N ILE A 444 -12.98 11.32 23.21
CA ILE A 444 -13.73 11.54 24.44
C ILE A 444 -13.20 10.63 25.53
N HIS A 445 -13.00 11.15 26.73
CA HIS A 445 -12.30 10.40 27.77
C HIS A 445 -12.80 10.69 29.20
N GLY A 446 -12.30 9.89 30.14
CA GLY A 446 -12.60 9.97 31.56
C GLY A 446 -14.08 10.14 31.92
N LEU A 447 -14.35 11.06 32.85
CA LEU A 447 -15.69 11.25 33.40
C LEU A 447 -16.71 11.79 32.38
N ILE A 448 -16.26 12.53 31.35
CA ILE A 448 -17.14 12.97 30.27
C ILE A 448 -17.58 11.77 29.43
N ARG A 449 -16.65 10.88 29.08
CA ARG A 449 -16.97 9.60 28.41
C ARG A 449 -17.92 8.75 29.24
N GLN A 450 -17.67 8.59 30.54
CA GLN A 450 -18.54 7.80 31.42
C GLN A 450 -19.96 8.38 31.48
N LYS A 451 -20.06 9.71 31.51
CA LYS A 451 -21.35 10.39 31.48
C LYS A 451 -22.09 10.15 30.16
N TRP A 452 -21.40 10.32 29.04
CA TRP A 452 -21.97 10.08 27.71
C TRP A 452 -22.43 8.62 27.55
N ALA A 453 -21.64 7.67 28.06
CA ALA A 453 -22.00 6.26 28.11
C ALA A 453 -23.30 6.01 28.90
N ALA A 454 -23.41 6.60 30.09
CA ALA A 454 -24.61 6.49 30.93
C ALA A 454 -25.86 7.13 30.29
N LEU A 455 -25.66 8.05 29.35
CA LEU A 455 -26.73 8.70 28.59
C LEU A 455 -27.05 7.98 27.26
N GLY A 456 -26.46 6.81 27.00
CA GLY A 456 -26.76 6.01 25.79
C GLY A 456 -25.86 6.30 24.59
N TRP A 457 -24.65 6.83 24.82
CA TRP A 457 -23.65 7.06 23.77
C TRP A 457 -24.20 7.90 22.61
N GLU A 458 -23.90 7.52 21.36
CA GLU A 458 -24.35 8.19 20.15
C GLU A 458 -25.86 8.22 19.99
N THR A 459 -26.57 7.22 20.52
CA THR A 459 -28.05 7.20 20.48
C THR A 459 -28.69 8.19 21.45
N GLY A 460 -27.94 8.63 22.47
CA GLY A 460 -28.41 9.59 23.47
C GLY A 460 -28.18 11.03 23.07
N LEU A 461 -26.90 11.46 23.10
CA LEU A 461 -26.52 12.86 22.82
C LEU A 461 -25.99 13.09 21.40
N GLY A 462 -26.01 12.07 20.54
CA GLY A 462 -25.33 12.11 19.26
C GLY A 462 -23.81 11.90 19.40
N TYR A 463 -23.12 12.11 18.29
CA TYR A 463 -21.67 11.97 18.16
C TYR A 463 -20.93 13.21 18.66
N PRO A 464 -19.73 13.05 19.25
CA PRO A 464 -18.87 14.18 19.56
C PRO A 464 -18.52 14.96 18.28
N THR A 465 -18.56 16.29 18.35
CA THR A 465 -18.21 17.18 17.23
C THR A 465 -16.85 17.82 17.39
N ILE A 466 -16.24 17.68 18.57
CA ILE A 466 -14.90 18.13 18.91
C ILE A 466 -14.25 17.10 19.85
N ASP A 467 -12.92 17.10 19.88
CA ASP A 467 -12.16 16.42 20.92
C ASP A 467 -12.49 16.99 22.29
N GLU A 468 -12.25 16.19 23.33
CA GLU A 468 -12.36 16.67 24.70
C GLU A 468 -11.28 17.72 24.98
N GLY A 469 -11.70 18.97 25.12
CA GLY A 469 -10.84 20.12 25.33
C GLY A 469 -10.85 20.63 26.78
N VAL A 470 -9.85 21.42 27.14
CA VAL A 470 -9.91 22.29 28.32
C VAL A 470 -10.82 23.48 27.98
N THR A 471 -11.68 23.87 28.91
CA THR A 471 -12.54 25.05 28.74
C THR A 471 -11.72 26.33 28.58
N PRO A 472 -12.22 27.34 27.86
CA PRO A 472 -11.55 28.63 27.69
C PRO A 472 -11.04 29.32 28.97
N ASP A 473 -11.71 29.11 30.11
CA ASP A 473 -11.30 29.65 31.42
C ASP A 473 -10.17 28.84 32.10
N GLY A 474 -9.77 27.70 31.54
CA GLY A 474 -8.73 26.82 32.07
C GLY A 474 -9.16 25.94 33.24
N VAL A 475 -10.43 25.94 33.64
CA VAL A 475 -10.89 25.27 34.88
C VAL A 475 -11.46 23.87 34.64
N GLY A 476 -12.21 23.70 33.55
CA GLY A 476 -12.96 22.49 33.25
C GLY A 476 -12.53 21.81 31.98
N ARG A 477 -13.27 20.74 31.65
CA ARG A 477 -13.17 20.02 30.38
C ARG A 477 -14.54 19.89 29.74
N TYR A 478 -14.60 19.73 28.42
CA TYR A 478 -15.86 19.62 27.72
C TYR A 478 -15.78 18.88 26.39
N ASN A 479 -16.90 18.28 25.99
CA ASN A 479 -17.20 17.90 24.62
C ASN A 479 -18.53 18.53 24.17
N HIS A 480 -18.64 18.75 22.86
CA HIS A 480 -19.91 19.04 22.20
C HIS A 480 -20.35 17.85 21.36
N PHE A 481 -21.67 17.72 21.20
CA PHE A 481 -22.30 16.62 20.48
C PHE A 481 -23.39 17.11 19.54
N ASN A 482 -23.63 16.36 18.46
CA ASN A 482 -24.58 16.69 17.39
C ASN A 482 -26.01 16.15 17.60
N GLY A 483 -26.36 15.66 18.79
CA GLY A 483 -27.73 15.24 19.11
C GLY A 483 -28.76 16.34 18.91
N ALA A 484 -30.05 16.00 18.99
CA ALA A 484 -31.15 16.91 18.65
C ALA A 484 -31.01 18.29 19.34
N GLN A 485 -30.91 19.36 18.54
CA GLN A 485 -30.70 20.76 18.94
C GLN A 485 -29.35 21.08 19.63
N GLY A 486 -28.40 20.14 19.60
CA GLY A 486 -27.05 20.23 20.16
C GLY A 486 -27.00 19.83 21.64
N ALA A 487 -25.91 19.15 22.02
CA ALA A 487 -25.64 18.79 23.40
C ALA A 487 -24.18 19.11 23.79
N SER A 488 -23.94 19.27 25.08
CA SER A 488 -22.61 19.41 25.68
C SER A 488 -22.55 18.60 26.97
N ILE A 489 -21.37 18.11 27.28
CA ILE A 489 -21.04 17.64 28.63
C ILE A 489 -19.85 18.47 29.10
N TYR A 490 -19.98 19.06 30.28
CA TYR A 490 -18.90 19.80 30.95
C TYR A 490 -18.54 19.10 32.25
N TYR A 491 -17.25 19.13 32.58
CA TYR A 491 -16.70 18.55 33.80
C TYR A 491 -15.82 19.57 34.52
N THR A 492 -16.00 19.68 35.83
CA THR A 492 -14.98 20.20 36.76
C THR A 492 -14.90 19.29 37.97
N VAL A 493 -13.77 19.35 38.70
CA VAL A 493 -13.60 18.61 39.97
C VAL A 493 -14.73 18.92 40.96
N ALA A 494 -15.22 20.16 40.98
CA ALA A 494 -16.26 20.59 41.91
C ALA A 494 -17.68 20.14 41.53
N THR A 495 -17.96 19.95 40.23
CA THR A 495 -19.33 19.72 39.73
C THR A 495 -19.56 18.31 39.19
N GLY A 496 -18.49 17.55 38.90
CA GLY A 496 -18.60 16.31 38.15
C GLY A 496 -19.01 16.57 36.69
N ALA A 497 -19.28 15.49 35.94
CA ALA A 497 -19.68 15.60 34.54
C ALA A 497 -21.20 15.81 34.43
N GLN A 498 -21.61 16.94 33.85
CA GLN A 498 -23.00 17.35 33.73
C GLN A 498 -23.37 17.60 32.26
N SER A 499 -24.56 17.13 31.87
CA SER A 499 -25.08 17.28 30.51
C SER A 499 -26.03 18.48 30.38
N ILE A 500 -25.90 19.20 29.25
CA ILE A 500 -26.75 20.34 28.88
C ILE A 500 -27.10 20.19 27.41
N HIS A 501 -28.38 20.22 27.08
CA HIS A 501 -28.85 19.98 25.72
C HIS A 501 -29.98 20.91 25.29
N GLY A 502 -30.26 20.92 24.00
CA GLY A 502 -31.34 21.67 23.38
C GLY A 502 -31.33 23.17 23.68
N LEU A 503 -32.52 23.74 23.89
CA LEU A 503 -32.69 25.18 24.07
C LEU A 503 -31.98 25.73 25.32
N ILE A 504 -31.84 24.93 26.38
CA ILE A 504 -31.07 25.33 27.57
C ILE A 504 -29.60 25.54 27.21
N ARG A 505 -29.01 24.60 26.47
CA ARG A 505 -27.63 24.72 25.96
C ARG A 505 -27.47 25.96 25.09
N GLN A 506 -28.39 26.19 24.15
CA GLN A 506 -28.35 27.37 23.28
C GLN A 506 -28.43 28.67 24.07
N LYS A 507 -29.26 28.70 25.12
CA LYS A 507 -29.34 29.88 25.98
C LYS A 507 -28.04 30.10 26.74
N TRP A 508 -27.47 29.07 27.36
CA TRP A 508 -26.20 29.18 28.07
C TRP A 508 -25.05 29.61 27.13
N ALA A 509 -25.02 29.06 25.92
CA ALA A 509 -24.11 29.50 24.86
C ALA A 509 -24.22 31.00 24.57
N SER A 510 -25.43 31.51 24.39
CA SER A 510 -25.69 32.93 24.12
C SER A 510 -25.25 33.87 25.26
N LEU A 511 -25.05 33.33 26.46
CA LEU A 511 -24.60 34.07 27.64
C LEU A 511 -23.08 34.02 27.83
N GLY A 512 -22.35 33.26 27.00
CA GLY A 512 -20.90 33.08 27.12
C GLY A 512 -20.47 31.83 27.91
N TRP A 513 -21.29 30.77 27.92
CA TRP A 513 -20.93 29.47 28.49
C TRP A 513 -20.43 29.55 29.95
N GLU A 514 -19.36 28.84 30.29
CA GLU A 514 -18.73 28.85 31.62
C GLU A 514 -18.13 30.21 32.00
N GLY A 515 -17.84 31.08 31.02
CA GLY A 515 -17.44 32.47 31.26
C GLY A 515 -18.60 33.39 31.67
N SER A 516 -19.85 32.92 31.56
CA SER A 516 -21.04 33.69 31.96
C SER A 516 -21.18 33.77 33.49
N ARG A 517 -22.10 34.63 33.97
CA ARG A 517 -22.45 34.71 35.40
C ARG A 517 -23.04 33.41 35.96
N LEU A 518 -23.54 32.51 35.10
CA LEU A 518 -24.01 31.18 35.52
C LEU A 518 -22.86 30.23 35.85
N ARG A 519 -21.69 30.38 35.22
CA ARG A 519 -20.54 29.47 35.33
C ARG A 519 -20.90 28.02 34.97
N TYR A 520 -20.33 27.03 35.64
CA TYR A 520 -20.48 25.62 35.30
C TYR A 520 -21.84 25.05 35.71
N PRO A 521 -22.37 24.08 34.94
CA PRO A 521 -23.53 23.28 35.34
C PRO A 521 -23.23 22.50 36.63
N THR A 522 -24.23 22.39 37.51
CA THR A 522 -24.18 21.59 38.75
C THR A 522 -25.18 20.42 38.73
N SER A 523 -25.96 20.30 37.65
CA SER A 523 -26.87 19.18 37.41
C SER A 523 -26.98 18.89 35.92
N ASP A 524 -27.36 17.65 35.60
CA ASP A 524 -28.00 17.34 34.33
C ASP A 524 -29.31 18.10 34.17
N GLU A 525 -29.86 18.06 32.96
CA GLU A 525 -31.20 18.57 32.72
C GLU A 525 -32.23 17.64 33.38
N PHE A 526 -33.06 18.17 34.29
CA PHE A 526 -34.11 17.41 34.98
C PHE A 526 -35.49 18.04 34.75
N ALA A 527 -36.54 17.23 34.90
CA ALA A 527 -37.92 17.68 34.73
C ALA A 527 -38.36 18.61 35.88
N VAL A 528 -39.09 19.67 35.53
CA VAL A 528 -39.78 20.56 36.47
C VAL A 528 -41.21 20.80 35.99
N THR A 529 -42.07 21.34 36.86
CA THR A 529 -43.44 21.67 36.45
C THR A 529 -43.43 22.63 35.25
N GLY A 530 -44.05 22.19 34.15
CA GLY A 530 -44.15 22.99 32.92
C GLY A 530 -42.89 23.04 32.05
N GLY A 531 -41.87 22.22 32.32
CA GLY A 531 -40.65 22.24 31.53
C GLY A 531 -39.47 21.42 32.05
N ARG A 532 -38.25 21.87 31.74
CA ARG A 532 -37.00 21.22 32.14
C ARG A 532 -35.98 22.26 32.63
N ARG A 533 -35.03 21.86 33.48
CA ARG A 533 -34.09 22.78 34.11
C ARG A 533 -32.69 22.17 34.21
N ASN A 534 -31.68 23.02 34.01
CA ASN A 534 -30.33 22.80 34.53
C ASN A 534 -30.03 23.80 35.65
N ASN A 535 -29.35 23.31 36.68
CA ASN A 535 -28.73 24.15 37.69
C ASN A 535 -27.29 24.45 37.29
N PHE A 536 -26.82 25.64 37.66
CA PHE A 536 -25.47 26.14 37.45
C PHE A 536 -24.95 26.71 38.77
N GLN A 537 -23.63 26.90 38.89
CA GLN A 537 -23.04 27.47 40.11
C GLN A 537 -23.57 28.87 40.44
N GLY A 538 -23.91 29.67 39.43
CA GLY A 538 -24.43 31.04 39.58
C GLY A 538 -25.91 31.20 39.25
N GLY A 539 -26.70 30.13 39.22
CA GLY A 539 -28.14 30.22 38.97
C GLY A 539 -28.75 29.00 38.29
N THR A 540 -29.83 29.20 37.55
CA THR A 540 -30.54 28.16 36.80
C THR A 540 -30.97 28.66 35.42
N ILE A 541 -31.10 27.73 34.48
CA ILE A 541 -31.84 27.96 33.23
C ILE A 541 -32.99 26.95 33.20
N THR A 542 -34.21 27.45 33.03
CA THR A 542 -35.42 26.63 32.88
C THR A 542 -35.96 26.79 31.46
N PHE A 543 -36.04 25.69 30.71
CA PHE A 543 -36.87 25.60 29.52
C PHE A 543 -38.34 25.45 29.93
N VAL A 544 -39.21 26.31 29.42
CA VAL A 544 -40.65 26.28 29.63
C VAL A 544 -41.31 25.75 28.36
N THR A 545 -42.02 24.62 28.48
CA THR A 545 -42.68 23.95 27.35
C THR A 545 -43.74 24.85 26.73
N ALA A 546 -44.51 25.56 27.57
CA ALA A 546 -45.45 26.57 27.12
C ALA A 546 -44.70 27.75 26.47
N GLY A 547 -44.80 27.85 25.14
CA GLY A 547 -44.14 28.89 24.35
C GLY A 547 -42.70 28.57 23.91
N SER A 548 -42.15 27.40 24.27
CA SER A 548 -40.79 26.97 23.88
C SER A 548 -39.70 28.00 24.18
N THR A 549 -39.70 28.57 25.39
CA THR A 549 -38.74 29.63 25.80
C THR A 549 -37.84 29.18 26.95
N THR A 550 -36.69 29.86 27.11
CA THR A 550 -35.79 29.65 28.25
C THR A 550 -35.77 30.85 29.19
N GLN A 551 -35.86 30.61 30.48
CA GLN A 551 -35.79 31.62 31.55
C GLN A 551 -34.51 31.43 32.38
N VAL A 552 -33.84 32.53 32.72
CA VAL A 552 -32.60 32.52 33.49
C VAL A 552 -32.87 33.17 34.85
N ALA A 553 -32.50 32.48 35.93
CA ALA A 553 -32.55 33.03 37.28
C ALA A 553 -31.15 32.95 37.89
N TYR A 554 -30.66 34.04 38.48
CA TYR A 554 -29.34 34.10 39.10
C TYR A 554 -29.45 33.99 40.62
N SER A 555 -28.45 33.34 41.22
CA SER A 555 -28.28 33.19 42.67
C SER A 555 -27.53 34.36 43.30
#